data_AF-A0A962QQ48-F1
#
_entry.id   AF-A0A962QQ48-F1
#
_cell.length_a   1.000
_cell.length_b   1.000
_cell.length_c   1.000
_cell.angle_alpha   90.00
_cell.angle_beta   90.00
_cell.angle_gamma   90.00
#
_symmetry.space_group_name_H-M   'P 1'
#
loop_
_entity.id
_entity.type
_entity.pdbx_description
1 polymer ?
#
loop_
_entity_poly.entity_id
_entity_poly.type
_entity_poly.pdbx_seq_one_letter_code
_entity_poly.pdbx_strand_id
1 'polypeptide(L)'
;MLPFDNLSEPPLNDSFTDGITEDIITDLSGVSNLLVIASNTSFTFKEKQVSTRALAEELHVDFVLEGSIRRHGNSVRVNAQLVDAKTGLQQWAKRYDREVTEVFEVQDEVTRSIVDALAINLSPQEAERLTRRTTNSLVAYDQFQEGQRLSRISTRETNQQAQAAYRKAIAADPGYGRAYGALGYSLAYDYRRGWTDSPTQTIDLALELAQKAVELDNSIPQTHWSLGYVHLMRKEYDTAESAVASAVAIAPNYADGYGLLALIRNALGEPESAIALIQKGMQLNPYYTWDYPYNLGRAYYTLGRIEEAIETLEDARGRNPNAMPVRLHLAASYARAGRLGDAQWEVEEIRALSPAETI
;
A
#
# COMPACT_ATOMS: atom_id res chain seq x y z
N MET A 1 -7.29 -7.75 9.45
CA MET A 1 -6.78 -7.14 10.71
C MET A 1 -7.30 -5.73 10.79
N LEU A 2 -7.72 -5.26 11.97
CA LEU A 2 -8.03 -3.86 12.23
C LEU A 2 -6.79 -3.15 12.81
N PRO A 3 -6.66 -1.82 12.62
CA PRO A 3 -5.65 -1.02 13.29
C PRO A 3 -5.71 -1.25 14.80
N PHE A 4 -4.56 -1.50 15.43
CA PHE A 4 -4.53 -1.61 16.89
C PHE A 4 -4.80 -0.25 17.53
N ASP A 5 -5.59 -0.24 18.59
CA ASP A 5 -5.88 0.98 19.34
C ASP A 5 -4.61 1.49 20.05
N ASN A 6 -4.31 2.78 19.90
CA ASN A 6 -3.24 3.43 20.65
C ASN A 6 -3.75 3.87 22.03
N LEU A 7 -3.36 3.15 23.07
CA LEU A 7 -3.75 3.42 24.47
C LEU A 7 -2.59 4.00 25.31
N SER A 8 -1.64 4.67 24.66
CA SER A 8 -0.46 5.28 25.30
C SER A 8 -0.80 6.62 25.97
N GLU A 9 -0.15 6.92 27.10
CA GLU A 9 -0.31 8.19 27.83
C GLU A 9 1.05 8.84 28.14
N PRO A 10 1.32 10.07 27.66
CA PRO A 10 0.51 10.85 26.71
C PRO A 10 0.38 10.15 25.35
N PRO A 11 -0.64 10.48 24.54
CA PRO A 11 -0.80 9.89 23.21
C PRO A 11 0.47 10.13 22.39
N LEU A 12 1.14 9.04 22.00
CA LEU A 12 2.19 9.11 20.98
C LEU A 12 1.52 9.34 19.63
N ASN A 13 2.26 9.89 18.66
CA ASN A 13 1.81 9.87 17.28
C ASN A 13 1.53 8.42 16.88
N ASP A 14 0.37 8.17 16.28
CA ASP A 14 -0.12 6.82 15.96
C ASP A 14 0.79 6.05 15.00
N SER A 15 1.75 6.73 14.36
CA SER A 15 2.68 6.15 13.39
C SER A 15 3.38 4.88 13.87
N PHE A 16 3.71 4.78 15.16
CA PHE A 16 4.32 3.56 15.72
C PHE A 16 3.34 2.39 15.73
N THR A 17 2.13 2.61 16.24
CA THR A 17 1.07 1.59 16.36
C THR A 17 0.53 1.18 14.99
N ASP A 18 0.31 2.15 14.12
CA ASP A 18 -0.11 1.94 12.73
C ASP A 18 0.95 1.15 11.98
N GLY A 19 2.23 1.46 12.18
CA GLY A 19 3.35 0.73 11.60
C GLY A 19 3.38 -0.74 11.99
N ILE A 20 3.17 -1.07 13.27
CA ILE A 20 3.12 -2.47 13.74
C ILE A 20 1.95 -3.20 13.11
N THR A 21 0.79 -2.54 13.00
CA THR A 21 -0.38 -3.11 12.31
C THR A 21 -0.04 -3.43 10.85
N GLU A 22 0.55 -2.47 10.14
CA GLU A 22 0.92 -2.62 8.73
C GLU A 22 1.97 -3.71 8.50
N ASP A 23 2.92 -3.85 9.42
CA ASP A 23 3.98 -4.86 9.31
C ASP A 23 3.42 -6.27 9.58
N ILE A 24 2.52 -6.46 10.56
CA ILE A 24 1.81 -7.73 10.76
C ILE A 24 0.98 -8.10 9.51
N ILE A 25 0.29 -7.13 8.91
CA ILE A 25 -0.45 -7.35 7.65
C ILE A 25 0.52 -7.75 6.53
N THR A 26 1.66 -7.09 6.42
CA THR A 26 2.70 -7.39 5.42
C THR A 26 3.23 -8.82 5.58
N ASP A 27 3.54 -9.23 6.80
CA ASP A 27 4.04 -10.56 7.11
C ASP A 27 3.01 -11.64 6.70
N LEU A 28 1.77 -11.48 7.17
CA LEU A 28 0.66 -12.39 6.86
C LEU A 28 0.29 -12.40 5.36
N SER A 29 0.50 -11.29 4.65
CA SER A 29 0.13 -11.19 3.22
C SER A 29 0.89 -12.16 2.32
N GLY A 30 2.05 -12.65 2.77
CA GLY A 30 2.80 -13.68 2.06
C GLY A 30 2.56 -15.10 2.53
N VAL A 31 1.54 -15.34 3.33
CA VAL A 31 1.06 -16.70 3.61
C VAL A 31 0.07 -17.11 2.53
N SER A 32 0.45 -18.06 1.68
CA SER A 32 -0.28 -18.40 0.44
C SER A 32 -1.68 -18.99 0.69
N ASN A 33 -1.86 -19.68 1.81
CA ASN A 33 -3.13 -20.31 2.21
C ASN A 33 -4.00 -19.40 3.10
N LEU A 34 -3.70 -18.11 3.16
CA LEU A 34 -4.43 -17.13 3.94
C LEU A 34 -4.80 -15.94 3.05
N LEU A 35 -6.09 -15.62 2.97
CA LEU A 35 -6.53 -14.36 2.38
C LEU A 35 -6.37 -13.25 3.40
N VAL A 36 -5.58 -12.23 3.07
CA VAL A 36 -5.35 -11.06 3.95
C VAL A 36 -5.83 -9.80 3.25
N ILE A 37 -6.75 -9.09 3.91
CA ILE A 37 -7.22 -7.78 3.45
C ILE A 37 -6.11 -6.74 3.67
N ALA A 38 -5.87 -5.91 2.65
CA ALA A 38 -4.83 -4.90 2.64
C ALA A 38 -4.99 -3.85 3.75
N SER A 39 -3.86 -3.32 4.22
CA SER A 39 -3.80 -2.35 5.32
C SER A 39 -4.62 -1.08 5.07
N ASN A 40 -4.66 -0.57 3.84
CA ASN A 40 -5.46 0.62 3.49
C ASN A 40 -6.95 0.42 3.79
N THR A 41 -7.48 -0.79 3.54
CA THR A 41 -8.85 -1.13 3.92
C THR A 41 -9.02 -1.13 5.44
N SER A 42 -8.11 -1.77 6.16
CA SER A 42 -8.12 -1.80 7.63
C SER A 42 -8.18 -0.40 8.25
N PHE A 43 -7.34 0.53 7.76
CA PHE A 43 -7.28 1.90 8.28
C PHE A 43 -8.54 2.72 8.01
N THR A 44 -9.39 2.32 7.06
CA THR A 44 -10.69 2.97 6.84
C THR A 44 -11.68 2.74 8.00
N PHE A 45 -11.42 1.75 8.85
CA PHE A 45 -12.21 1.44 10.05
C PHE A 45 -11.61 1.97 11.34
N LYS A 46 -10.48 2.69 11.28
CA LYS A 46 -9.89 3.34 12.44
C LYS A 46 -10.90 4.32 13.05
N GLU A 47 -11.05 4.28 14.38
CA GLU A 47 -12.01 5.08 15.16
C GLU A 47 -13.50 4.81 14.88
N LYS A 48 -13.85 3.89 13.98
CA LYS A 48 -15.24 3.51 13.74
C LYS A 48 -15.63 2.39 14.72
N GLN A 49 -16.72 2.59 15.45
CA GLN A 49 -17.34 1.53 16.23
C GLN A 49 -18.19 0.64 15.32
N VAL A 50 -17.55 -0.37 14.73
CA VAL A 50 -18.23 -1.38 13.90
C VAL A 50 -18.14 -2.72 14.63
N SER A 51 -19.25 -3.44 14.71
CA SER A 51 -19.22 -4.79 15.28
C SER A 51 -18.45 -5.72 14.35
N THR A 52 -17.70 -6.67 14.92
CA THR A 52 -16.90 -7.65 14.18
C THR A 52 -17.71 -8.38 13.12
N ARG A 53 -18.99 -8.68 13.41
CA ARG A 53 -19.90 -9.34 12.48
C ARG A 53 -20.23 -8.48 11.27
N ALA A 54 -20.56 -7.20 11.47
CA ALA A 54 -20.86 -6.29 10.37
C ALA A 54 -19.63 -6.10 9.47
N LEU A 55 -18.46 -5.93 10.07
CA LEU A 55 -17.19 -5.83 9.35
C LEU A 55 -16.91 -7.07 8.49
N ALA A 56 -17.18 -8.25 9.05
CA ALA A 56 -16.94 -9.50 8.35
C ALA A 56 -17.91 -9.77 7.20
N GLU A 57 -19.19 -9.41 7.37
CA GLU A 57 -20.19 -9.45 6.31
C GLU A 57 -19.80 -8.50 5.16
N GLU A 58 -19.32 -7.31 5.51
CA GLU A 58 -18.91 -6.27 4.55
C GLU A 58 -17.61 -6.60 3.80
N LEU A 59 -16.60 -7.11 4.50
CA LEU A 59 -15.29 -7.43 3.92
C LEU A 59 -15.17 -8.89 3.44
N HIS A 60 -16.22 -9.70 3.64
CA HIS A 60 -16.25 -11.12 3.33
C HIS A 60 -15.08 -11.91 3.95
N VAL A 61 -14.80 -11.68 5.23
CA VAL A 61 -13.70 -12.35 5.97
C VAL A 61 -14.22 -13.32 7.02
N ASP A 62 -13.50 -14.42 7.23
CA ASP A 62 -13.84 -15.41 8.27
C ASP A 62 -13.34 -15.02 9.68
N PHE A 63 -12.31 -14.17 9.75
CA PHE A 63 -11.65 -13.79 10.99
C PHE A 63 -11.30 -12.31 11.03
N VAL A 64 -11.34 -11.73 12.23
CA VAL A 64 -10.90 -10.37 12.50
C VAL A 64 -9.84 -10.42 13.61
N LEU A 65 -8.66 -9.90 13.28
CA LEU A 65 -7.61 -9.61 14.26
C LEU A 65 -7.76 -8.17 14.73
N GLU A 66 -7.94 -7.97 16.02
CA GLU A 66 -8.04 -6.67 16.69
C GLU A 66 -7.14 -6.64 17.92
N GLY A 67 -6.83 -5.44 18.42
CA GLY A 67 -5.85 -5.31 19.48
C GLY A 67 -5.61 -3.87 19.93
N SER A 68 -4.69 -3.72 20.87
CA SER A 68 -4.26 -2.42 21.38
C SER A 68 -2.78 -2.42 21.69
N ILE A 69 -2.14 -1.27 21.54
CA ILE A 69 -0.76 -1.02 21.93
C ILE A 69 -0.75 0.14 22.93
N ARG A 70 -0.08 -0.08 24.06
CA ARG A 70 0.20 0.95 25.06
C ARG A 70 1.70 1.02 25.30
N ARG A 71 2.31 2.16 25.00
CA ARG A 71 3.70 2.44 25.37
C ARG A 71 3.74 3.34 26.59
N HIS A 72 4.56 2.98 27.56
CA HIS A 72 4.85 3.78 28.75
C HIS A 72 6.34 3.77 29.03
N GLY A 73 7.01 4.88 28.70
CA GLY A 73 8.47 4.98 28.76
C GLY A 73 9.15 3.93 27.89
N ASN A 74 9.93 3.05 28.53
CA ASN A 74 10.65 1.94 27.90
C ASN A 74 9.81 0.64 27.80
N SER A 75 8.57 0.63 28.29
CA SER A 75 7.71 -0.56 28.26
C SER A 75 6.62 -0.45 27.21
N VAL A 76 6.31 -1.56 26.55
CA VAL A 76 5.19 -1.72 25.63
C VAL A 76 4.31 -2.87 26.08
N ARG A 77 3.00 -2.62 26.12
CA ARG A 77 1.97 -3.64 26.26
C ARG A 77 1.22 -3.76 24.94
N VAL A 78 1.18 -4.97 24.41
CA VAL A 78 0.36 -5.31 23.24
C VAL A 78 -0.69 -6.31 23.66
N ASN A 79 -1.95 -6.03 23.36
CA ASN A 79 -3.03 -7.01 23.41
C ASN A 79 -3.44 -7.31 21.97
N ALA A 80 -3.54 -8.57 21.62
CA ALA A 80 -4.02 -9.01 20.32
C ALA A 80 -5.02 -10.15 20.50
N GLN A 81 -6.09 -10.14 19.72
CA GLN A 81 -7.10 -11.17 19.73
C GLN A 81 -7.63 -11.46 18.32
N LEU A 82 -7.84 -12.75 18.05
CA LEU A 82 -8.40 -13.27 16.82
C LEU A 82 -9.83 -13.73 17.10
N VAL A 83 -10.79 -13.10 16.42
CA VAL A 83 -12.22 -13.33 16.58
C VAL A 83 -12.74 -14.04 15.34
N ASP A 84 -13.47 -15.14 15.53
CA ASP A 84 -14.22 -15.81 14.48
C ASP A 84 -15.45 -14.97 14.14
N ALA A 85 -15.51 -14.51 12.89
CA ALA A 85 -16.56 -13.59 12.43
C ALA A 85 -17.96 -14.21 12.43
N LYS A 86 -18.07 -15.52 12.23
CA LYS A 86 -19.36 -16.22 12.11
C LYS A 86 -20.00 -16.41 13.48
N THR A 87 -19.19 -16.76 14.47
CA THR A 87 -19.65 -17.06 15.83
C THR A 87 -19.55 -15.87 16.78
N GLY A 88 -18.70 -14.89 16.46
CA GLY A 88 -18.34 -13.80 17.36
C GLY A 88 -17.47 -14.24 18.54
N LEU A 89 -16.98 -15.48 18.54
CA LEU A 89 -16.17 -16.04 19.61
C LEU A 89 -14.70 -15.72 19.40
N GLN A 90 -14.02 -15.42 20.50
CA GLN A 90 -12.57 -15.26 20.53
C GLN A 90 -11.90 -16.64 20.37
N GLN A 91 -11.19 -16.87 19.26
CA GLN A 91 -10.42 -18.10 19.05
C GLN A 91 -9.07 -18.04 19.78
N TRP A 92 -8.46 -16.87 19.81
CA TRP A 92 -7.17 -16.65 20.44
C TRP A 92 -7.09 -15.24 21.00
N ALA A 93 -6.46 -15.08 22.15
CA ALA A 93 -6.00 -13.78 22.60
C ALA A 93 -4.72 -13.96 23.42
N LYS A 94 -3.82 -12.99 23.29
CA LYS A 94 -2.59 -12.95 24.08
C LYS A 94 -2.23 -11.51 24.42
N ARG A 95 -1.63 -11.38 25.59
CA ARG A 95 -1.06 -10.14 26.09
C ARG A 95 0.45 -10.28 26.15
N TYR A 96 1.14 -9.25 25.68
CA TYR A 96 2.58 -9.14 25.69
C TYR A 96 2.96 -7.92 26.51
N ASP A 97 3.84 -8.12 27.49
CA ASP A 97 4.50 -7.06 28.23
C ASP A 97 6.00 -7.21 27.95
N ARG A 98 6.59 -6.20 27.30
CA ARG A 98 7.98 -6.22 26.83
C ARG A 98 8.63 -4.84 26.95
N GLU A 99 9.95 -4.79 26.83
CA GLU A 99 10.61 -3.53 26.55
C GLU A 99 10.31 -3.06 25.13
N VAL A 100 10.28 -1.74 24.89
CA VAL A 100 10.01 -1.20 23.55
C VAL A 100 11.06 -1.63 22.54
N THR A 101 12.30 -1.87 22.99
CA THR A 101 13.41 -2.42 22.19
C THR A 101 13.12 -3.84 21.67
N GLU A 102 12.23 -4.58 22.34
CA GLU A 102 11.79 -5.93 21.99
C GLU A 102 10.46 -5.91 21.21
N VAL A 103 9.95 -4.75 20.79
CA VAL A 103 8.62 -4.68 20.13
C VAL A 103 8.57 -5.48 18.83
N PHE A 104 9.68 -5.60 18.11
CA PHE A 104 9.77 -6.43 16.91
C PHE A 104 9.62 -7.92 17.23
N GLU A 105 10.06 -8.37 18.41
CA GLU A 105 9.80 -9.75 18.86
C GLU A 105 8.33 -10.00 19.14
N VAL A 106 7.64 -8.98 19.67
CA VAL A 106 6.19 -9.06 19.86
C VAL A 106 5.47 -9.20 18.52
N GLN A 107 5.90 -8.46 17.50
CA GLN A 107 5.36 -8.62 16.15
C GLN A 107 5.55 -10.05 15.64
N ASP A 108 6.78 -10.57 15.68
CA ASP A 108 7.12 -11.94 15.25
C ASP A 108 6.25 -12.98 16.01
N GLU A 109 6.12 -12.83 17.33
CA GLU A 109 5.30 -13.70 18.18
C GLU A 109 3.80 -13.61 17.85
N VAL A 110 3.27 -12.41 17.59
CA VAL A 110 1.86 -12.21 17.21
C VAL A 110 1.58 -12.90 15.88
N THR A 111 2.40 -12.66 14.86
CA THR A 111 2.24 -13.27 13.53
C THR A 111 2.28 -14.79 13.61
N ARG A 112 3.26 -15.38 14.32
CA ARG A 112 3.33 -16.83 14.53
C ARG A 112 2.11 -17.36 15.28
N SER A 113 1.67 -16.67 16.34
CA SER A 113 0.50 -17.09 17.11
C SER A 113 -0.78 -17.12 16.27
N ILE A 114 -0.93 -16.21 15.31
CA ILE A 114 -2.08 -16.18 14.39
C ILE A 114 -2.04 -17.37 13.43
N VAL A 115 -0.87 -17.66 12.86
CA VAL A 115 -0.67 -18.84 12.00
C VAL A 115 -1.00 -20.13 12.75
N ASP A 116 -0.52 -20.25 13.99
CA ASP A 116 -0.78 -21.41 14.85
C ASP A 116 -2.27 -21.52 15.22
N ALA A 117 -2.90 -20.40 15.60
CA ALA A 117 -4.33 -20.37 15.97
C ALA A 117 -5.24 -20.76 14.79
N LEU A 118 -4.87 -20.38 13.57
CA LEU A 118 -5.59 -20.73 12.35
C LEU A 118 -5.18 -22.11 11.79
N ALA A 119 -4.26 -22.83 12.45
CA ALA A 119 -3.72 -24.11 12.00
C ALA A 119 -3.20 -24.08 10.55
N ILE A 120 -2.57 -22.98 10.15
CA ILE A 120 -2.05 -22.80 8.78
C ILE A 120 -0.68 -23.47 8.66
N ASN A 121 -0.56 -24.37 7.69
CA ASN A 121 0.73 -24.97 7.35
C ASN A 121 1.54 -24.01 6.48
N LEU A 122 2.68 -23.57 7.00
CA LEU A 122 3.65 -22.75 6.28
C LEU A 122 4.62 -23.63 5.49
N SER A 123 4.97 -23.20 4.29
CA SER A 123 6.16 -23.67 3.59
C SER A 123 7.43 -23.25 4.34
N PRO A 124 8.58 -23.93 4.15
CA PRO A 124 9.85 -23.52 4.74
C PRO A 124 10.23 -22.08 4.39
N GLN A 125 9.95 -21.64 3.16
CA GLN A 125 10.23 -20.27 2.71
C GLN A 125 9.35 -19.23 3.42
N GLU A 126 8.06 -19.52 3.61
CA GLU A 126 7.16 -18.65 4.37
C GLU A 126 7.61 -18.56 5.84
N ALA A 127 7.96 -19.69 6.45
CA ALA A 127 8.43 -19.72 7.84
C ALA A 127 9.74 -18.94 8.05
N GLU A 128 10.69 -19.06 7.13
CA GLU A 128 11.94 -18.28 7.17
C GLU A 128 11.66 -16.78 7.05
N ARG A 129 10.83 -16.39 6.06
CA ARG A 129 10.45 -14.99 5.82
C ARG A 129 9.80 -14.35 7.04
N LEU A 130 8.85 -15.04 7.69
CA LEU A 130 8.15 -14.55 8.88
C LEU A 130 9.07 -14.35 10.11
N THR A 131 10.32 -14.82 10.07
CA THR A 131 11.30 -14.60 11.14
C THR A 131 12.35 -13.55 10.80
N ARG A 132 12.32 -13.01 9.57
CA ARG A 132 13.32 -12.05 9.12
C ARG A 132 12.90 -10.65 9.51
N ARG A 133 13.71 -10.02 10.36
CA ARG A 133 13.51 -8.64 10.77
C ARG A 133 14.00 -7.66 9.72
N THR A 134 13.23 -6.59 9.54
CA THR A 134 13.51 -5.53 8.55
C THR A 134 14.49 -4.48 9.08
N THR A 135 14.47 -4.26 10.40
CA THR A 135 15.39 -3.40 11.17
C THR A 135 15.39 -3.84 12.64
N ASN A 136 16.45 -3.52 13.37
CA ASN A 136 16.49 -3.61 14.85
C ASN A 136 16.64 -2.22 15.51
N SER A 137 16.59 -1.14 14.72
CA SER A 137 16.76 0.23 15.20
C SER A 137 15.41 0.91 15.36
N LEU A 138 14.97 1.10 16.61
CA LEU A 138 13.74 1.85 16.90
C LEU A 138 13.78 3.27 16.33
N VAL A 139 14.95 3.90 16.33
CA VAL A 139 15.11 5.25 15.77
C VAL A 139 14.88 5.21 14.25
N ALA A 140 15.45 4.22 13.56
CA ALA A 140 15.23 4.08 12.12
C ALA A 140 13.77 3.77 11.80
N TYR A 141 13.14 2.91 12.60
CA TYR A 141 11.74 2.55 12.48
C TYR A 141 10.82 3.76 12.67
N ASP A 142 10.97 4.53 13.75
CA ASP A 142 10.15 5.72 14.02
C ASP A 142 10.26 6.75 12.88
N GLN A 143 11.47 6.98 12.35
CA GLN A 143 11.68 7.89 11.21
C GLN A 143 11.06 7.35 9.92
N PHE A 144 11.14 6.03 9.69
CA PHE A 144 10.50 5.41 8.54
C PHE A 144 8.98 5.54 8.60
N GLN A 145 8.36 5.27 9.75
CA GLN A 145 6.91 5.38 9.92
C GLN A 145 6.42 6.83 9.76
N GLU A 146 7.19 7.81 10.24
CA GLU A 146 6.88 9.22 9.96
C GLU A 146 6.95 9.54 8.46
N GLY A 147 7.94 8.98 7.75
CA GLY A 147 8.02 9.08 6.29
C GLY A 147 6.79 8.48 5.59
N GLN A 148 6.37 7.28 6.00
CA GLN A 148 5.16 6.62 5.48
C GLN A 148 3.92 7.51 5.68
N ARG A 149 3.73 8.04 6.90
CA ARG A 149 2.61 8.93 7.23
C ARG A 149 2.58 10.16 6.34
N LEU A 150 3.72 10.83 6.18
CA LEU A 150 3.86 12.02 5.34
C LEU A 150 3.58 11.73 3.86
N SER A 151 4.09 10.60 3.35
CA SER A 151 3.92 10.20 1.94
C SER A 151 2.44 10.02 1.54
N ARG A 152 1.59 9.55 2.47
CA ARG A 152 0.15 9.35 2.24
C ARG A 152 -0.62 10.64 1.92
N ILE A 153 -0.11 11.79 2.36
CA ILE A 153 -0.74 13.10 2.09
C ILE A 153 -0.51 13.53 0.63
N SER A 154 0.58 13.08 0.01
CA SER A 154 0.84 13.23 -1.44
C SER A 154 0.89 14.67 -1.97
N THR A 155 1.42 15.63 -1.21
CA THR A 155 1.78 16.98 -1.70
C THR A 155 3.29 17.10 -1.94
N ARG A 156 3.73 18.17 -2.62
CA ARG A 156 5.16 18.40 -2.84
C ARG A 156 5.92 18.54 -1.53
N GLU A 157 5.36 19.30 -0.60
CA GLU A 157 5.93 19.60 0.70
C GLU A 157 6.00 18.35 1.58
N THR A 158 4.91 17.57 1.64
CA THR A 158 4.89 16.35 2.46
C THR A 158 5.75 15.25 1.87
N ASN A 159 5.88 15.16 0.53
CA ASN A 159 6.82 14.25 -0.10
C ASN A 159 8.28 14.63 0.26
N GLN A 160 8.65 15.91 0.22
CA GLN A 160 9.98 16.36 0.64
C GLN A 160 10.26 16.04 2.12
N GLN A 161 9.27 16.23 3.00
CA GLN A 161 9.37 15.87 4.41
C GLN A 161 9.52 14.35 4.58
N ALA A 162 8.77 13.54 3.82
CA ALA A 162 8.90 12.09 3.82
C ALA A 162 10.31 11.65 3.42
N GLN A 163 10.88 12.21 2.35
CA GLN A 163 12.27 11.95 1.95
C GLN A 163 13.27 12.30 3.06
N ALA A 164 13.07 13.40 3.77
CA ALA A 164 13.94 13.77 4.89
C ALA A 164 13.85 12.75 6.03
N ALA A 165 12.65 12.25 6.32
CA ALA A 165 12.43 11.20 7.32
C ALA A 165 13.09 9.88 6.90
N TYR A 166 12.93 9.43 5.66
CA TYR A 166 13.59 8.22 5.14
C TYR A 166 15.12 8.34 5.17
N ARG A 167 15.70 9.51 4.86
CA ARG A 167 17.16 9.73 5.00
C ARG A 167 17.63 9.61 6.45
N LYS A 168 16.85 10.09 7.42
CA LYS A 168 17.14 9.90 8.85
C LYS A 168 17.03 8.44 9.26
N ALA A 169 16.06 7.70 8.72
CA ALA A 169 15.92 6.27 8.94
C ALA A 169 17.17 5.52 8.45
N ILE A 170 17.61 5.81 7.21
CA ILE A 170 18.84 5.24 6.62
C ILE A 170 20.08 5.60 7.45
N ALA A 171 20.18 6.83 7.95
CA ALA A 171 21.31 7.24 8.78
C ALA A 171 21.35 6.50 10.14
N ALA A 172 20.18 6.17 10.69
CA ALA A 172 20.05 5.42 11.94
C ALA A 172 20.22 3.90 11.77
N ASP A 173 19.92 3.37 10.57
CA ASP A 173 20.15 1.97 10.19
C ASP A 173 20.45 1.85 8.68
N PRO A 174 21.73 1.83 8.29
CA PRO A 174 22.13 1.65 6.88
C PRO A 174 21.72 0.30 6.28
N GLY A 175 21.29 -0.66 7.08
CA GLY A 175 20.77 -1.95 6.63
C GLY A 175 19.27 -1.93 6.32
N TYR A 176 18.56 -0.83 6.59
CA TYR A 176 17.10 -0.81 6.52
C TYR A 176 16.57 -0.67 5.08
N GLY A 177 16.55 -1.79 4.34
CA GLY A 177 16.20 -1.83 2.91
C GLY A 177 14.88 -1.15 2.56
N ARG A 178 13.84 -1.27 3.40
CA ARG A 178 12.54 -0.59 3.19
C ARG A 178 12.68 0.93 3.11
N ALA A 179 13.56 1.55 3.90
CA ALA A 179 13.76 2.99 3.87
C ALA A 179 14.41 3.46 2.56
N TYR A 180 15.35 2.68 2.01
CA TYR A 180 15.91 2.92 0.69
C TYR A 180 14.84 2.82 -0.40
N GLY A 181 14.01 1.78 -0.36
CA GLY A 181 12.94 1.57 -1.34
C GLY A 181 11.86 2.66 -1.30
N ALA A 182 11.49 3.12 -0.10
CA ALA A 182 10.53 4.20 0.08
C ALA A 182 11.10 5.55 -0.39
N LEU A 183 12.39 5.82 -0.15
CA LEU A 183 13.06 7.00 -0.68
C LEU A 183 13.15 6.97 -2.20
N GLY A 184 13.51 5.82 -2.80
CA GLY A 184 13.53 5.64 -4.25
C GLY A 184 12.17 5.86 -4.89
N TYR A 185 11.10 5.29 -4.31
CA TYR A 185 9.73 5.54 -4.72
C TYR A 185 9.37 7.03 -4.65
N SER A 186 9.67 7.70 -3.54
CA SER A 186 9.36 9.13 -3.33
C SER A 186 10.06 10.04 -4.34
N LEU A 187 11.29 9.72 -4.76
CA LEU A 187 12.00 10.43 -5.83
C LEU A 187 11.40 10.16 -7.22
N ALA A 188 11.04 8.91 -7.51
CA ALA A 188 10.33 8.58 -8.75
C ALA A 188 8.95 9.24 -8.81
N TYR A 189 8.31 9.44 -7.66
CA TYR A 189 7.08 10.21 -7.54
C TYR A 189 7.30 11.69 -7.85
N ASP A 190 8.36 12.33 -7.33
CA ASP A 190 8.76 13.70 -7.71
C ASP A 190 8.98 13.83 -9.22
N TYR A 191 9.69 12.88 -9.83
CA TYR A 191 9.91 12.81 -11.28
C TYR A 191 8.57 12.75 -12.04
N ARG A 192 7.68 11.84 -11.67
CA ARG A 192 6.37 11.67 -12.30
C ARG A 192 5.48 12.91 -12.17
N ARG A 193 5.58 13.64 -11.05
CA ARG A 193 4.78 14.84 -10.78
C ARG A 193 5.39 16.13 -11.33
N GLY A 194 6.61 16.08 -11.87
CA GLY A 194 7.33 17.27 -12.33
C GLY A 194 7.76 18.19 -11.18
N TRP A 195 7.98 17.66 -9.98
CA TRP A 195 8.36 18.43 -8.79
C TRP A 195 9.88 18.62 -8.62
N THR A 196 10.66 18.00 -9.50
CA THR A 196 12.12 18.08 -9.53
C THR A 196 12.62 18.98 -10.66
N ASP A 197 13.65 19.77 -10.38
CA ASP A 197 14.35 20.60 -11.37
C ASP A 197 15.46 19.82 -12.10
N SER A 198 15.72 18.56 -11.72
CA SER A 198 16.75 17.71 -12.32
C SER A 198 16.20 16.30 -12.56
N PRO A 199 15.30 16.12 -13.55
CA PRO A 199 14.54 14.87 -13.75
C PRO A 199 15.43 13.63 -13.94
N THR A 200 16.46 13.72 -14.80
CA THR A 200 17.38 12.59 -15.07
C THR A 200 18.13 12.15 -13.81
N GLN A 201 18.76 13.10 -13.10
CA GLN A 201 19.48 12.79 -11.86
C GLN A 201 18.55 12.21 -10.79
N THR A 202 17.31 12.71 -10.72
CA THR A 202 16.32 12.24 -9.76
C THR A 202 15.92 10.80 -10.02
N ILE A 203 15.64 10.44 -11.28
CA ILE A 203 15.22 9.08 -11.63
C ILE A 203 16.39 8.07 -11.63
N ASP A 204 17.62 8.52 -11.87
CA ASP A 204 18.81 7.69 -11.71
C ASP A 204 19.11 7.39 -10.23
N LEU A 205 19.02 8.41 -9.35
CA LEU A 205 19.16 8.20 -7.91
C LEU A 205 18.02 7.32 -7.35
N ALA A 206 16.80 7.49 -7.85
CA ALA A 206 15.68 6.64 -7.47
C ALA A 206 15.96 5.16 -7.78
N LEU A 207 16.59 4.87 -8.92
CA LEU A 207 16.95 3.52 -9.33
C LEU A 207 18.05 2.94 -8.43
N GLU A 208 19.11 3.70 -8.16
CA GLU A 208 20.19 3.27 -7.25
C GLU A 208 19.63 2.89 -5.87
N LEU A 209 18.75 3.72 -5.31
CA LEU A 209 18.14 3.47 -4.00
C LEU A 209 17.20 2.26 -4.02
N ALA A 210 16.39 2.10 -5.07
CA ALA A 210 15.48 0.96 -5.17
C ALA A 210 16.22 -0.37 -5.39
N GLN A 211 17.33 -0.36 -6.15
CA GLN A 211 18.22 -1.52 -6.27
C GLN A 211 18.85 -1.83 -4.92
N LYS A 212 19.36 -0.80 -4.22
CA LYS A 212 19.93 -0.97 -2.88
C LYS A 212 18.94 -1.56 -1.88
N ALA A 213 17.67 -1.18 -1.99
CA ALA A 213 16.60 -1.72 -1.15
C ALA A 213 16.48 -3.24 -1.29
N VAL A 214 16.47 -3.76 -2.53
CA VAL A 214 16.39 -5.19 -2.82
C VAL A 214 17.68 -5.91 -2.44
N GLU A 215 18.85 -5.29 -2.63
CA GLU A 215 20.13 -5.86 -2.17
C GLU A 215 20.16 -6.07 -0.66
N LEU A 216 19.64 -5.11 0.11
CA LEU A 216 19.59 -5.16 1.57
C LEU A 216 18.52 -6.13 2.06
N ASP A 217 17.34 -6.08 1.44
CA ASP A 217 16.22 -6.96 1.78
C ASP A 217 15.38 -7.31 0.55
N ASN A 218 15.56 -8.54 0.08
CA ASN A 218 14.83 -9.12 -1.04
C ASN A 218 13.61 -9.96 -0.61
N SER A 219 13.29 -10.01 0.68
CA SER A 219 12.25 -10.91 1.21
C SER A 219 10.92 -10.23 1.50
N ILE A 220 10.84 -8.93 1.23
CA ILE A 220 9.69 -8.07 1.52
C ILE A 220 9.12 -7.57 0.20
N PRO A 221 7.80 -7.60 -0.02
CA PRO A 221 7.22 -7.24 -1.30
C PRO A 221 7.43 -5.76 -1.65
N GLN A 222 7.46 -4.87 -0.64
CA GLN A 222 7.62 -3.43 -0.84
C GLN A 222 8.96 -3.04 -1.52
N THR A 223 10.06 -3.75 -1.27
CA THR A 223 11.37 -3.39 -1.88
C THR A 223 11.36 -3.66 -3.38
N HIS A 224 10.83 -4.81 -3.78
CA HIS A 224 10.61 -5.19 -5.18
C HIS A 224 9.55 -4.33 -5.86
N TRP A 225 8.48 -3.95 -5.14
CA TRP A 225 7.46 -3.05 -5.67
C TRP A 225 8.03 -1.66 -5.98
N SER A 226 8.83 -1.09 -5.07
CA SER A 226 9.52 0.19 -5.30
C SER A 226 10.44 0.11 -6.52
N LEU A 227 11.21 -0.97 -6.66
CA LEU A 227 12.07 -1.19 -7.84
C LEU A 227 11.25 -1.26 -9.13
N GLY A 228 10.15 -2.01 -9.12
CA GLY A 228 9.23 -2.10 -10.24
C GLY A 228 8.61 -0.75 -10.62
N TYR A 229 8.23 0.06 -9.63
CA TYR A 229 7.69 1.40 -9.86
C TYR A 229 8.72 2.33 -10.50
N VAL A 230 9.96 2.30 -10.03
CA VAL A 230 11.05 3.10 -10.62
C VAL A 230 11.30 2.70 -12.07
N HIS A 231 11.40 1.41 -12.37
CA HIS A 231 11.54 0.92 -13.75
C HIS A 231 10.35 1.32 -14.63
N LEU A 232 9.12 1.28 -14.11
CA LEU A 232 7.94 1.75 -14.84
C LEU A 232 8.05 3.25 -15.18
N MET A 233 8.51 4.10 -14.26
CA MET A 233 8.72 5.53 -14.52
C MET A 233 9.80 5.78 -15.56
N ARG A 234 10.78 4.88 -15.66
CA ARG A 234 11.82 4.86 -16.70
C ARG A 234 11.34 4.24 -18.03
N LYS A 235 10.10 3.73 -18.08
CA LYS A 235 9.51 3.00 -19.22
C LYS A 235 10.24 1.69 -19.56
N GLU A 236 10.91 1.11 -18.58
CA GLU A 236 11.60 -0.18 -18.67
C GLU A 236 10.62 -1.30 -18.27
N TYR A 237 9.60 -1.51 -19.10
CA TYR A 237 8.39 -2.29 -18.74
C TYR A 237 8.66 -3.75 -18.37
N ASP A 238 9.53 -4.45 -19.09
CA ASP A 238 9.85 -5.87 -18.82
C ASP A 238 10.55 -6.02 -17.45
N THR A 239 11.50 -5.13 -17.16
CA THR A 239 12.20 -5.11 -15.87
C THR A 239 11.26 -4.70 -14.74
N ALA A 240 10.38 -3.73 -15.00
CA ALA A 240 9.34 -3.33 -14.05
C ALA A 240 8.45 -4.52 -13.69
N GLU A 241 7.94 -5.23 -14.70
CA GLU A 241 7.11 -6.41 -14.49
C GLU A 241 7.84 -7.48 -13.69
N SER A 242 9.09 -7.81 -14.05
CA SER A 242 9.86 -8.84 -13.34
C SER A 242 10.05 -8.50 -11.86
N ALA A 243 10.29 -7.23 -11.53
CA ALA A 243 10.41 -6.78 -10.14
C ALA A 243 9.07 -6.91 -9.41
N VAL A 244 7.96 -6.41 -9.98
CA VAL A 244 6.65 -6.49 -9.30
C VAL A 244 6.13 -7.93 -9.22
N ALA A 245 6.43 -8.78 -10.20
CA ALA A 245 6.13 -10.20 -10.15
C ALA A 245 6.84 -10.88 -8.96
N SER A 246 8.07 -10.46 -8.64
CA SER A 246 8.78 -10.92 -7.45
C SER A 246 8.07 -10.47 -6.16
N ALA A 247 7.54 -9.23 -6.13
CA ALA A 247 6.73 -8.75 -5.00
C ALA A 247 5.48 -9.61 -4.77
N VAL A 248 4.74 -9.95 -5.82
CA VAL A 248 3.53 -10.79 -5.72
C VAL A 248 3.89 -12.26 -5.41
N ALA A 249 5.03 -12.76 -5.88
CA ALA A 249 5.50 -14.10 -5.51
C ALA A 249 5.89 -14.20 -4.03
N ILE A 250 6.47 -13.13 -3.46
CA ILE A 250 6.77 -13.02 -2.03
C ILE A 250 5.48 -12.88 -1.22
N ALA A 251 4.54 -12.07 -1.71
CA ALA A 251 3.30 -11.79 -1.02
C ALA A 251 2.08 -11.89 -1.96
N PRO A 252 1.47 -13.09 -2.07
CA PRO A 252 0.32 -13.31 -2.97
C PRO A 252 -0.92 -12.47 -2.63
N ASN A 253 -1.00 -11.92 -1.41
CA ASN A 253 -2.07 -11.01 -0.98
C ASN A 253 -1.66 -9.52 -1.03
N TYR A 254 -0.53 -9.18 -1.64
CA TYR A 254 -0.08 -7.80 -1.74
C TYR A 254 -0.80 -7.04 -2.87
N ALA A 255 -1.91 -6.38 -2.51
CA ALA A 255 -2.82 -5.70 -3.44
C ALA A 255 -2.10 -4.71 -4.38
N ASP A 256 -1.17 -3.91 -3.85
CA ASP A 256 -0.44 -2.90 -4.62
C ASP A 256 0.45 -3.51 -5.70
N GLY A 257 0.92 -4.75 -5.51
CA GLY A 257 1.62 -5.51 -6.54
C GLY A 257 0.75 -5.77 -7.77
N TYR A 258 -0.49 -6.23 -7.55
CA TYR A 258 -1.44 -6.43 -8.63
C TYR A 258 -1.87 -5.11 -9.28
N GLY A 259 -2.05 -4.05 -8.49
CA GLY A 259 -2.34 -2.70 -9.00
C GLY A 259 -1.25 -2.18 -9.95
N LEU A 260 0.02 -2.37 -9.59
CA LEU A 260 1.15 -1.93 -10.40
C LEU A 260 1.36 -2.83 -11.63
N LEU A 261 1.17 -4.15 -11.53
CA LEU A 261 1.17 -5.04 -12.69
C LEU A 261 0.06 -4.67 -13.69
N ALA A 262 -1.15 -4.36 -13.21
CA ALA A 262 -2.23 -3.90 -14.08
C ALA A 262 -1.88 -2.58 -14.79
N LEU A 263 -1.22 -1.67 -14.09
CA LEU A 263 -0.74 -0.41 -14.67
C LEU A 263 0.30 -0.66 -15.77
N ILE A 264 1.23 -1.61 -15.56
CA ILE A 264 2.24 -2.05 -16.55
C ILE A 264 1.56 -2.67 -17.78
N ARG A 265 0.63 -3.62 -17.58
CA ARG A 265 -0.10 -4.27 -18.68
C ARG A 265 -0.91 -3.29 -19.52
N ASN A 266 -1.57 -2.33 -18.87
CA ASN A 266 -2.22 -1.23 -19.60
C ASN A 266 -1.23 -0.38 -20.41
N ALA A 267 -0.01 -0.14 -19.91
CA ALA A 267 1.02 0.61 -20.65
C ALA A 267 1.57 -0.15 -21.86
N LEU A 268 1.57 -1.49 -21.80
CA LEU A 268 1.93 -2.40 -22.90
C LEU A 268 0.79 -2.61 -23.91
N GLY A 269 -0.41 -2.08 -23.65
CA GLY A 269 -1.57 -2.26 -24.53
C GLY A 269 -2.24 -3.63 -24.38
N GLU A 270 -2.14 -4.24 -23.19
CA GLU A 270 -2.69 -5.57 -22.87
C GLU A 270 -3.84 -5.45 -21.83
N PRO A 271 -4.98 -4.85 -22.20
CA PRO A 271 -6.03 -4.48 -21.26
C PRO A 271 -6.75 -5.68 -20.62
N GLU A 272 -6.89 -6.82 -21.31
CA GLU A 272 -7.53 -8.01 -20.72
C GLU A 272 -6.74 -8.53 -19.51
N SER A 273 -5.41 -8.61 -19.63
CA SER A 273 -4.54 -8.97 -18.52
C SER A 273 -4.59 -7.93 -17.41
N ALA A 274 -4.64 -6.64 -17.75
CA ALA A 274 -4.77 -5.56 -16.78
C ALA A 274 -6.08 -5.66 -15.96
N ILE A 275 -7.21 -6.01 -16.58
CA ILE A 275 -8.50 -6.20 -15.91
C ILE A 275 -8.41 -7.30 -14.85
N ALA A 276 -7.88 -8.48 -15.22
CA ALA A 276 -7.78 -9.60 -14.29
C ALA A 276 -6.90 -9.24 -13.06
N LEU A 277 -5.77 -8.57 -13.31
CA LEU A 277 -4.85 -8.13 -12.25
C LEU A 277 -5.49 -7.08 -11.35
N ILE A 278 -6.10 -6.03 -11.91
CA ILE A 278 -6.66 -4.96 -11.07
C ILE A 278 -7.88 -5.44 -10.27
N GLN A 279 -8.70 -6.34 -10.82
CA GLN A 279 -9.80 -6.96 -10.09
C GLN A 279 -9.29 -7.79 -8.91
N LYS A 280 -8.17 -8.52 -9.08
CA LYS A 280 -7.52 -9.22 -7.97
C LYS A 280 -7.02 -8.24 -6.90
N GLY A 281 -6.41 -7.13 -7.30
CA GLY A 281 -6.02 -6.05 -6.39
C GLY A 281 -7.21 -5.48 -5.61
N MET A 282 -8.32 -5.20 -6.30
CA MET A 282 -9.56 -4.70 -5.68
C MET A 282 -10.19 -5.70 -4.71
N GLN A 283 -10.10 -7.01 -4.98
CA GLN A 283 -10.55 -8.05 -4.06
C GLN A 283 -9.71 -8.05 -2.77
N LEU A 284 -8.39 -7.86 -2.90
CA LEU A 284 -7.46 -7.83 -1.76
C LEU A 284 -7.54 -6.51 -0.98
N ASN A 285 -7.99 -5.43 -1.62
CA ASN A 285 -8.16 -4.12 -1.02
C ASN A 285 -9.55 -3.55 -1.34
N PRO A 286 -10.64 -4.00 -0.67
CA PRO A 286 -12.01 -3.55 -0.97
C PRO A 286 -12.22 -2.03 -0.87
N TYR A 287 -11.39 -1.34 -0.09
CA TYR A 287 -11.36 0.12 0.05
C TYR A 287 -10.15 0.72 -0.67
N TYR A 288 -10.03 0.41 -1.96
CA TYR A 288 -8.99 0.94 -2.83
C TYR A 288 -9.12 2.46 -3.09
N THR A 289 -7.99 3.08 -3.39
CA THR A 289 -7.91 4.49 -3.82
C THR A 289 -8.31 4.64 -5.29
N TRP A 290 -8.48 5.89 -5.75
CA TRP A 290 -8.96 6.24 -7.11
C TRP A 290 -8.17 5.62 -8.27
N ASP A 291 -6.90 5.26 -8.05
CA ASP A 291 -6.00 4.70 -9.05
C ASP A 291 -6.41 3.29 -9.49
N TYR A 292 -7.07 2.51 -8.63
CA TYR A 292 -7.57 1.19 -8.98
C TYR A 292 -8.70 1.24 -10.03
N PRO A 293 -9.82 1.96 -9.79
CA PRO A 293 -10.87 2.11 -10.79
C PRO A 293 -10.38 2.90 -12.01
N TYR A 294 -9.42 3.82 -11.85
CA TYR A 294 -8.76 4.45 -12.99
C TYR A 294 -8.06 3.43 -13.92
N ASN A 295 -7.27 2.51 -13.36
CA ASN A 295 -6.60 1.47 -14.14
C ASN A 295 -7.59 0.53 -14.83
N LEU A 296 -8.66 0.15 -14.14
CA LEU A 296 -9.71 -0.69 -14.71
C LEU A 296 -10.47 0.02 -15.84
N GLY A 297 -10.88 1.27 -15.61
CA GLY A 297 -11.58 2.09 -16.61
C GLY A 297 -10.73 2.37 -17.85
N ARG A 298 -9.41 2.56 -17.68
CA ARG A 298 -8.46 2.70 -18.80
C ARG A 298 -8.38 1.43 -19.65
N ALA A 299 -8.41 0.26 -19.02
CA ALA A 299 -8.43 -1.02 -19.72
C ALA A 299 -9.74 -1.19 -20.53
N TYR A 300 -10.90 -0.91 -19.93
CA TYR A 300 -12.18 -0.94 -20.63
C TYR A 300 -12.25 0.03 -21.80
N TYR A 301 -11.74 1.26 -21.63
CA TYR A 301 -11.67 2.24 -22.71
C TYR A 301 -10.87 1.71 -23.92
N THR A 302 -9.72 1.09 -23.64
CA THR A 302 -8.82 0.53 -24.66
C THR A 302 -9.50 -0.60 -25.44
N LEU A 303 -10.31 -1.42 -24.76
CA LEU A 303 -11.12 -2.48 -25.37
C LEU A 303 -12.37 -1.99 -26.13
N GLY A 304 -12.68 -0.69 -26.07
CA GLY A 304 -13.92 -0.16 -26.63
C GLY A 304 -15.17 -0.49 -25.81
N ARG A 305 -15.02 -0.98 -24.57
CA ARG A 305 -16.10 -1.17 -23.59
C ARG A 305 -16.42 0.17 -22.92
N ILE A 306 -16.97 1.10 -23.71
CA ILE A 306 -17.02 2.53 -23.35
C ILE A 306 -17.94 2.80 -22.16
N GLU A 307 -19.08 2.14 -22.06
CA GLU A 307 -20.03 2.31 -20.96
C GLU A 307 -19.41 1.87 -19.62
N GLU A 308 -18.71 0.74 -19.60
CA GLU A 308 -18.02 0.23 -18.42
C GLU A 308 -16.82 1.11 -18.05
N ALA A 309 -16.13 1.67 -19.05
CA ALA A 309 -15.10 2.66 -18.82
C ALA A 309 -15.66 3.92 -18.14
N ILE A 310 -16.80 4.44 -18.60
CA ILE A 310 -17.47 5.60 -17.99
C ILE A 310 -17.83 5.30 -16.54
N GLU A 311 -18.55 4.21 -16.26
CA GLU A 311 -18.98 3.85 -14.90
C GLU A 311 -17.79 3.76 -13.96
N THR A 312 -16.74 3.04 -14.37
CA THR A 312 -15.56 2.82 -13.53
C THR A 312 -14.76 4.11 -13.33
N LEU A 313 -14.63 4.95 -14.36
CA LEU A 313 -13.92 6.22 -14.24
C LEU A 313 -14.72 7.28 -13.45
N GLU A 314 -16.05 7.22 -13.45
CA GLU A 314 -16.91 8.03 -12.58
C GLU A 314 -16.67 7.69 -11.11
N ASP A 315 -16.55 6.40 -10.75
CA ASP A 315 -16.12 5.97 -9.40
C ASP A 315 -14.73 6.52 -9.05
N ALA A 316 -13.77 6.40 -9.98
CA ALA A 316 -12.43 6.97 -9.78
C ALA A 316 -12.45 8.50 -9.52
N ARG A 317 -13.28 9.25 -10.27
CA ARG A 317 -13.45 10.70 -10.08
C ARG A 317 -14.14 11.03 -8.76
N GLY A 318 -15.12 10.24 -8.35
CA GLY A 318 -15.77 10.36 -7.04
C GLY A 318 -14.79 10.23 -5.88
N ARG A 319 -13.81 9.33 -6.01
CA ARG A 319 -12.74 9.12 -5.01
C ARG A 319 -11.67 10.21 -5.03
N ASN A 320 -11.34 10.76 -6.20
CA ASN A 320 -10.42 11.89 -6.32
C ASN A 320 -10.82 12.84 -7.46
N PRO A 321 -11.56 13.91 -7.14
CA PRO A 321 -12.01 14.88 -8.15
C PRO A 321 -10.87 15.66 -8.81
N ASN A 322 -9.66 15.66 -8.23
CA ASN A 322 -8.50 16.39 -8.73
C ASN A 322 -7.54 15.49 -9.54
N ALA A 323 -7.89 14.22 -9.74
CA ALA A 323 -7.08 13.29 -10.53
C ALA A 323 -7.23 13.58 -12.04
N MET A 324 -6.36 14.45 -12.57
CA MET A 324 -6.34 14.83 -13.98
C MET A 324 -6.39 13.66 -14.99
N PRO A 325 -5.63 12.56 -14.80
CA PRO A 325 -5.68 11.42 -15.72
C PRO A 325 -7.07 10.76 -15.81
N VAL A 326 -7.84 10.77 -14.72
CA VAL A 326 -9.20 10.23 -14.67
C VAL A 326 -10.12 11.08 -15.53
N ARG A 327 -10.10 12.40 -15.34
CA ARG A 327 -10.94 13.35 -16.11
C ARG A 327 -10.64 13.29 -17.61
N LEU A 328 -9.37 13.17 -17.98
CA LEU A 328 -8.96 13.02 -19.39
C LEU A 328 -9.58 11.76 -20.03
N HIS A 329 -9.54 10.63 -19.32
CA HIS A 329 -10.14 9.40 -19.82
C HIS A 329 -11.68 9.45 -19.80
N LEU A 330 -12.30 10.12 -18.82
CA LEU A 330 -13.75 10.35 -18.81
C LEU A 330 -14.19 11.18 -20.00
N ALA A 331 -13.53 12.30 -20.26
CA ALA A 331 -13.84 13.16 -21.40
C ALA A 331 -13.76 12.38 -22.73
N ALA A 332 -12.70 11.58 -22.91
CA ALA A 332 -12.54 10.73 -24.08
C ALA A 332 -13.62 9.63 -24.17
N SER A 333 -14.02 9.04 -23.03
CA SER A 333 -15.05 8.01 -22.97
C SER A 333 -16.43 8.58 -23.29
N TYR A 334 -16.81 9.71 -22.68
CA TYR A 334 -18.05 10.42 -22.98
C TYR A 334 -18.13 10.84 -24.44
N ALA A 335 -17.03 11.36 -25.02
CA ALA A 335 -16.98 11.74 -26.43
C ALA A 335 -17.23 10.52 -27.35
N ARG A 336 -16.61 9.37 -27.05
CA ARG A 336 -16.84 8.11 -27.79
C ARG A 336 -18.29 7.61 -27.66
N ALA A 337 -18.93 7.83 -26.51
CA ALA A 337 -20.34 7.51 -26.30
C ALA A 337 -21.32 8.55 -26.89
N GLY A 338 -20.83 9.62 -27.54
CA GLY A 338 -21.67 10.71 -28.05
C GLY A 338 -22.22 11.66 -26.98
N ARG A 339 -21.79 11.51 -25.72
CA ARG A 339 -22.16 12.37 -24.58
C ARG A 339 -21.31 13.65 -24.56
N LEU A 340 -21.43 14.46 -25.61
CA LEU A 340 -20.54 15.62 -25.83
C LEU A 340 -20.63 16.70 -24.73
N GLY A 341 -21.80 16.87 -24.11
CA GLY A 341 -21.97 17.79 -22.98
C GLY A 341 -21.14 17.39 -21.77
N ASP A 342 -21.17 16.11 -21.40
CA ASP A 342 -20.39 15.57 -20.28
C ASP A 342 -18.89 15.59 -20.58
N ALA A 343 -18.51 15.31 -21.84
CA ALA A 343 -17.12 15.42 -22.28
C ALA A 343 -16.60 16.85 -22.15
N GLN A 344 -17.39 17.84 -22.57
CA GLN A 344 -17.05 19.26 -22.46
C GLN A 344 -16.92 19.71 -21.00
N TRP A 345 -17.81 19.24 -20.12
CA TRP A 345 -17.74 19.50 -18.68
C TRP A 345 -16.40 19.03 -18.09
N GLU A 346 -15.97 17.80 -18.39
CA GLU A 346 -14.69 17.29 -17.88
C GLU A 346 -13.49 18.09 -18.42
N VAL A 347 -13.54 18.58 -19.67
CA VAL A 347 -12.50 19.45 -20.24
C VAL A 347 -12.45 20.81 -19.54
N GLU A 348 -13.60 21.38 -19.19
CA GLU A 348 -13.68 22.64 -18.44
C GLU A 348 -13.10 22.50 -17.03
N GLU A 349 -13.41 21.41 -16.35
CA GLU A 349 -12.87 21.08 -15.03
C GLU A 349 -11.34 20.89 -15.07
N ILE A 350 -10.81 20.22 -16.10
CA ILE A 350 -9.37 20.08 -16.34
C ILE A 350 -8.70 21.45 -16.42
N ARG A 351 -9.28 22.39 -17.19
CA ARG A 351 -8.73 23.76 -17.33
C ARG A 351 -8.79 24.53 -16.01
N ALA A 352 -9.86 24.37 -15.24
CA ALA A 352 -9.99 24.99 -13.92
C ALA A 352 -8.93 24.48 -12.92
N LEU A 353 -8.59 23.19 -12.99
CA LEU A 353 -7.58 22.56 -12.14
C LEU A 353 -6.14 22.88 -12.57
N SER A 354 -5.92 23.21 -13.85
CA SER A 354 -4.62 23.56 -14.42
C SER A 354 -4.64 24.95 -15.08
N PRO A 355 -4.81 26.05 -14.31
CA PRO A 355 -4.95 27.39 -14.88
C PRO A 355 -3.71 27.92 -15.61
N ALA A 356 -2.58 27.19 -15.57
CA ALA A 356 -1.32 27.57 -16.22
C ALA A 356 -1.12 26.97 -17.63
N GLU A 357 -1.97 26.04 -18.08
CA GLU A 357 -1.89 25.47 -19.43
C GLU A 357 -3.12 25.91 -20.25
N THR A 358 -3.12 27.18 -20.62
CA THR A 358 -3.96 27.63 -21.75
C THR A 358 -3.14 27.45 -23.02
N ILE A 359 -3.77 26.78 -24.00
CA ILE A 359 -3.30 26.47 -25.37
C ILE A 359 -2.45 27.59 -25.98
#